data_AF-A0A3C1BD18-F1
#
_entry.id   AF-A0A3C1BD18-F1
#
_cell.length_a   1.000
_cell.length_b   1.000
_cell.length_c   1.000
_cell.angle_alpha   90.00
_cell.angle_beta   90.00
_cell.angle_gamma   90.00
#
_symmetry.space_group_name_H-M   'P 1'
#
loop_
_entity.id
_entity.type
_entity.pdbx_description
1 polymer ?
#
loop_
_entity_poly.entity_id
_entity_poly.type
_entity_poly.pdbx_seq_one_letter_code
_entity_poly.pdbx_strand_id
1 'polypeptide(L)'
;AKTWFRSNIKSLLKKTFDFIHLNPDFSKYTTKATFFTRNRILTFPVVVSSILNLFKESVEYNISTILSFLEVKPVTGAAFSLARYKIDLSFFRDLNKILVDFHQKLTSKL
;
A
#
# COMPACT_ATOMS: atom_id res chain seq x y z
N ALA A 1 25.66 -6.05 -12.76
CA ALA A 1 25.05 -5.07 -11.82
C ALA A 1 23.60 -4.70 -12.17
N LYS A 2 23.31 -4.17 -13.38
CA LYS A 2 21.97 -3.64 -13.77
C LYS A 2 20.82 -4.67 -13.69
N THR A 3 21.06 -5.91 -14.11
CA THR A 3 20.04 -6.99 -14.12
C THR A 3 19.70 -7.52 -12.73
N TRP A 4 20.70 -7.60 -11.85
CA TRP A 4 20.56 -8.03 -10.45
C TRP A 4 19.78 -6.99 -9.62
N PHE A 5 20.10 -5.70 -9.78
CA PHE A 5 19.37 -4.60 -9.14
C PHE A 5 17.89 -4.58 -9.55
N ARG A 6 17.60 -4.75 -10.86
CA ARG A 6 16.23 -4.87 -11.38
C ARG A 6 15.48 -6.08 -10.81
N SER A 7 16.17 -7.21 -10.61
CA SER A 7 15.57 -8.42 -10.01
C SER A 7 15.18 -8.20 -8.54
N ASN A 8 16.06 -7.57 -7.76
CA ASN A 8 15.80 -7.28 -6.35
C ASN A 8 14.65 -6.26 -6.15
N ILE A 9 14.57 -5.24 -7.00
CA ILE A 9 13.44 -4.29 -6.98
C ILE A 9 12.13 -5.02 -7.29
N LYS A 10 12.10 -5.89 -8.32
CA LYS A 10 10.91 -6.70 -8.62
C LYS A 10 10.51 -7.59 -7.44
N SER A 11 11.49 -8.20 -6.78
CA SER A 11 11.24 -9.03 -5.58
C SER A 11 10.67 -8.21 -4.41
N LEU A 12 11.21 -7.01 -4.17
CA LEU A 12 10.69 -6.11 -3.14
C LEU A 12 9.26 -5.67 -3.47
N LEU A 13 9.01 -5.21 -4.70
CA LEU A 13 7.67 -4.80 -5.13
C LEU A 13 6.67 -5.94 -4.99
N LYS A 14 7.06 -7.17 -5.36
CA LYS A 14 6.21 -8.34 -5.20
C LYS A 14 5.95 -8.66 -3.72
N LYS A 15 6.96 -8.61 -2.86
CA LYS A 15 6.79 -8.81 -1.41
C LYS A 15 5.87 -7.77 -0.77
N THR A 16 6.01 -6.51 -1.17
CA THR A 16 5.14 -5.42 -0.70
C THR A 16 3.71 -5.63 -1.19
N PHE A 17 3.53 -5.98 -2.46
CA PHE A 17 2.22 -6.31 -3.02
C PHE A 17 1.57 -7.47 -2.27
N ASP A 18 2.30 -8.57 -2.06
CA ASP A 18 1.85 -9.76 -1.36
C ASP A 18 1.50 -9.46 0.10
N PHE A 19 2.30 -8.65 0.79
CA PHE A 19 2.01 -8.21 2.16
C PHE A 19 0.69 -7.43 2.27
N ILE A 20 0.36 -6.63 1.26
CA ILE A 20 -0.85 -5.81 1.22
C ILE A 20 -2.08 -6.65 0.83
N HIS A 21 -1.94 -7.57 -0.13
CA HIS A 21 -3.07 -8.25 -0.77
C HIS A 21 -3.32 -9.67 -0.28
N LEU A 22 -2.31 -10.37 0.23
CA LEU A 22 -2.41 -11.78 0.63
C LEU A 22 -2.51 -11.97 2.14
N ASN A 23 -2.49 -10.90 2.93
CA ASN A 23 -2.60 -10.97 4.38
C ASN A 23 -4.08 -10.82 4.79
N PRO A 24 -4.75 -11.91 5.21
CA PRO A 24 -6.19 -11.91 5.44
C PRO A 24 -6.59 -11.14 6.71
N ASP A 25 -5.64 -10.94 7.64
CA ASP A 25 -5.88 -10.25 8.90
C ASP A 25 -5.10 -8.91 8.95
N PHE A 26 -5.79 -7.86 8.52
CA PHE A 26 -5.34 -6.47 8.61
C PHE A 26 -5.83 -5.76 9.88
N SER A 27 -6.47 -6.46 10.83
CA SER A 27 -7.07 -5.84 12.02
C SER A 27 -6.06 -5.11 12.91
N LYS A 28 -4.81 -5.60 12.96
CA LYS A 28 -3.69 -4.93 13.66
C LYS A 28 -3.22 -3.63 12.99
N TYR A 29 -3.59 -3.42 11.73
CA TYR A 29 -3.21 -2.25 10.92
C TYR A 29 -4.35 -1.25 10.77
N THR A 30 -5.46 -1.46 11.47
CA THR A 30 -6.60 -0.56 11.49
C THR A 30 -6.78 0.01 12.89
N THR A 31 -7.29 1.24 12.98
CA THR A 31 -7.54 1.90 14.27
C THR A 31 -8.71 1.26 15.04
N LYS A 32 -9.56 0.49 14.35
CA LYS A 32 -10.63 -0.33 14.91
C LYS A 32 -10.74 -1.62 14.12
N ALA A 33 -10.82 -2.75 14.82
CA ALA A 33 -10.95 -4.09 14.21
C ALA A 33 -12.17 -4.22 13.29
N THR A 34 -13.20 -3.39 13.46
CA THR A 34 -14.40 -3.37 12.60
C THR A 34 -14.20 -2.70 11.24
N PHE A 35 -13.07 -2.04 10.99
CA PHE A 35 -12.83 -1.36 9.71
C PHE A 35 -12.40 -2.33 8.63
N PHE A 36 -12.85 -2.05 7.40
CA PHE A 36 -12.59 -2.85 6.20
C PHE A 36 -13.10 -4.31 6.23
N THR A 37 -13.95 -4.66 7.20
CA THR A 37 -14.57 -6.00 7.31
C THR A 37 -15.80 -6.20 6.41
N ARG A 38 -16.35 -5.11 5.85
CA ARG A 38 -17.51 -5.13 4.95
C ARG A 38 -17.05 -5.10 3.49
N ASN A 39 -17.81 -5.73 2.60
CA ASN A 39 -17.56 -5.69 1.16
C ASN A 39 -17.84 -4.29 0.58
N ARG A 40 -16.84 -3.41 0.63
CA ARG A 40 -16.89 -2.03 0.15
C ARG A 40 -15.85 -1.86 -0.96
N ILE A 41 -16.11 -0.90 -1.84
CA ILE A 41 -15.22 -0.55 -2.97
C ILE A 41 -13.82 -0.17 -2.46
N LEU A 42 -13.74 0.64 -1.39
CA LEU A 42 -12.49 1.00 -0.72
C LEU A 42 -12.08 -0.08 0.29
N THR A 43 -11.46 -1.15 -0.21
CA THR A 43 -10.85 -2.19 0.61
C THR A 43 -9.51 -1.72 1.20
N PHE A 44 -9.02 -2.42 2.22
CA PHE A 44 -7.71 -2.11 2.83
C PHE A 44 -6.56 -2.11 1.78
N PRO A 45 -6.43 -3.14 0.90
CA PRO A 45 -5.41 -3.14 -0.14
C PRO A 45 -5.48 -1.96 -1.09
N VAL A 46 -6.70 -1.57 -1.49
CA VAL A 46 -6.94 -0.43 -2.40
C VAL A 46 -6.48 0.88 -1.76
N VAL A 47 -6.90 1.16 -0.53
CA VAL A 47 -6.57 2.42 0.15
C VAL A 47 -5.07 2.52 0.40
N VAL A 48 -4.44 1.45 0.89
CA VAL A 48 -3.00 1.40 1.13
C VAL A 48 -2.20 1.60 -0.15
N SER A 49 -2.55 0.89 -1.22
CA SER A 49 -1.84 1.00 -2.51
C SER A 49 -1.92 2.42 -3.07
N SER A 50 -3.06 3.10 -2.90
CA SER A 50 -3.21 4.50 -3.27
C SER A 50 -2.34 5.44 -2.43
N ILE A 51 -2.21 5.21 -1.11
CA ILE A 51 -1.33 6.02 -0.25
C ILE A 51 0.15 5.86 -0.65
N LEU A 52 0.57 4.62 -0.92
CA LEU A 52 1.96 4.32 -1.27
C LEU A 52 2.36 4.84 -2.64
N ASN A 53 1.40 5.11 -3.51
CA ASN A 53 1.66 5.72 -4.81
C ASN A 53 1.93 7.23 -4.75
N LEU A 54 2.26 7.77 -3.56
CA LEU A 54 2.84 9.10 -3.28
C LEU A 54 2.34 10.17 -4.25
N PHE A 55 1.13 10.66 -3.96
CA PHE A 55 0.41 11.64 -4.76
C PHE A 55 1.28 12.88 -5.09
N LYS A 56 1.85 12.93 -6.29
CA LYS A 56 2.47 14.14 -6.87
C LYS A 56 1.43 15.14 -7.34
N GLU A 57 0.27 14.63 -7.70
CA GLU A 57 -0.92 15.35 -8.16
C GLU A 57 -2.00 15.40 -7.05
N SER A 58 -3.15 16.03 -7.32
CA SER A 58 -4.25 16.05 -6.36
C SER A 58 -4.74 14.64 -5.98
N VAL A 59 -5.27 14.50 -4.76
CA VAL A 59 -5.82 13.21 -4.28
C VAL A 59 -6.93 12.71 -5.20
N GLU A 60 -7.82 13.60 -5.62
CA GLU A 60 -8.92 13.29 -6.56
C GLU A 60 -8.38 12.71 -7.87
N TYR A 61 -7.37 13.36 -8.47
CA TYR A 61 -6.77 12.93 -9.72
C TYR A 61 -6.15 11.55 -9.58
N ASN A 62 -5.30 11.34 -8.59
CA ASN A 62 -4.61 10.07 -8.44
C ASN A 62 -5.56 8.91 -8.08
N ILE A 63 -6.59 9.16 -7.29
CA ILE A 63 -7.60 8.14 -7.00
C ILE A 63 -8.36 7.79 -8.28
N SER A 64 -8.72 8.76 -9.10
CA SER A 64 -9.35 8.49 -10.40
C SER A 64 -8.44 7.66 -11.32
N THR A 65 -7.13 7.90 -11.31
CA THR A 65 -6.16 7.16 -12.12
C THR A 65 -5.93 5.75 -11.60
N ILE A 66 -5.68 5.59 -10.30
CA ILE A 66 -5.33 4.30 -9.69
C ILE A 66 -6.54 3.37 -9.68
N LEU A 67 -7.72 3.86 -9.29
CA LEU A 67 -8.91 3.01 -9.27
C LEU A 67 -9.28 2.55 -10.68
N SER A 68 -9.17 3.42 -11.67
CA SER A 68 -9.40 3.04 -13.07
C SER A 68 -8.39 1.98 -13.54
N PHE A 69 -7.11 2.13 -13.18
CA PHE A 69 -6.07 1.13 -13.50
C PHE A 69 -6.34 -0.23 -12.84
N LEU A 70 -6.89 -0.23 -11.62
CA LEU A 70 -7.23 -1.45 -10.88
C LEU A 70 -8.61 -2.02 -11.24
N GLU A 71 -9.30 -1.48 -12.25
CA GLU A 71 -10.67 -1.84 -12.62
C GLU A 71 -11.68 -1.70 -11.46
N VAL A 72 -11.40 -0.78 -10.54
CA VAL A 72 -12.25 -0.45 -9.38
C VAL A 72 -13.09 0.79 -9.69
N LYS A 73 -14.36 0.77 -9.26
CA LYS A 73 -15.26 1.92 -9.43
C LYS A 73 -14.67 3.20 -8.80
N PRO A 74 -14.68 4.35 -9.51
CA PRO A 74 -14.15 5.60 -8.98
C PRO A 74 -14.91 6.04 -7.72
N VAL A 75 -14.17 6.73 -6.84
CA VAL A 75 -14.70 7.34 -5.62
C VAL A 75 -14.16 8.76 -5.49
N THR A 76 -14.83 9.58 -4.68
CA THR A 76 -14.37 10.94 -4.34
C THR A 76 -13.13 10.90 -3.44
N GLY A 77 -12.28 11.92 -3.53
CA GLY A 77 -11.14 12.14 -2.65
C GLY A 77 -11.56 12.35 -1.20
N ALA A 78 -12.75 12.88 -0.93
CA ALA A 78 -13.33 12.93 0.42
C ALA A 78 -13.54 11.53 1.02
N ALA A 79 -14.16 10.62 0.26
CA ALA A 79 -14.34 9.22 0.67
C ALA A 79 -13.01 8.51 0.89
N PHE A 80 -12.03 8.75 0.01
CA PHE A 80 -10.67 8.24 0.21
C PHE A 80 -10.01 8.80 1.47
N SER A 81 -10.12 10.11 1.71
CA SER A 81 -9.56 10.76 2.90
C SER A 81 -10.13 10.17 4.18
N LEU A 82 -11.44 9.96 4.25
CA LEU A 82 -12.09 9.26 5.37
C LEU A 82 -11.61 7.81 5.53
N ALA A 83 -11.32 7.12 4.42
CA ALA A 83 -10.79 5.76 4.48
C ALA A 83 -9.34 5.72 4.95
N ARG A 84 -8.50 6.69 4.54
CA ARG A 84 -7.10 6.84 4.97
C ARG A 84 -6.98 6.95 6.49
N TYR A 85 -7.85 7.70 7.15
CA TYR A 85 -7.83 7.86 8.62
C TYR A 85 -8.16 6.58 9.40
N LYS A 86 -8.58 5.50 8.73
CA LYS A 86 -8.84 4.21 9.37
C LYS A 86 -7.58 3.34 9.49
N ILE A 87 -6.51 3.70 8.79
CA ILE A 87 -5.24 2.98 8.80
C ILE A 87 -4.42 3.45 10.01
N ASP A 88 -3.93 2.50 10.80
CA ASP A 88 -3.10 2.77 11.96
C ASP A 88 -1.64 3.08 11.56
N LEU A 89 -0.94 3.89 12.36
CA LEU A 89 0.46 4.26 12.11
C LEU A 89 1.39 3.04 12.09
N SER A 90 1.07 1.97 12.84
CA SER A 90 1.83 0.72 12.87
C SER A 90 2.03 0.10 11.49
N PHE A 91 1.07 0.27 10.58
CA PHE A 91 1.19 -0.19 9.20
C PHE A 91 2.42 0.44 8.51
N PHE A 92 2.58 1.76 8.62
CA PHE A 92 3.69 2.47 7.99
C PHE A 92 5.02 2.14 8.66
N ARG A 93 5.03 1.89 9.97
CA ARG A 93 6.22 1.44 10.69
C ARG A 93 6.70 0.07 10.19
N ASP A 94 5.79 -0.89 10.07
CA ASP A 94 6.11 -2.25 9.61
C ASP A 94 6.53 -2.23 8.13
N LEU A 95 5.84 -1.45 7.30
CA LEU A 95 6.24 -1.23 5.91
C LEU A 95 7.64 -0.62 5.81
N ASN A 96 7.94 0.39 6.62
CA ASN A 96 9.26 1.01 6.65
C ASN A 96 10.34 0.01 7.06
N LYS A 97 10.05 -0.87 8.04
CA LYS A 97 10.96 -1.95 8.42
C LYS A 97 11.28 -2.88 7.23
N ILE A 98 10.28 -3.28 6.45
CA ILE A 98 10.48 -4.12 5.25
C ILE A 98 11.42 -3.43 4.24
N LEU A 99 11.22 -2.12 4.01
CA LEU A 99 12.05 -1.34 3.10
C LEU A 99 13.50 -1.19 3.62
N VAL A 100 13.67 -0.83 4.89
CA VAL A 100 14.98 -0.68 5.53
C VAL A 100 15.74 -2.00 5.53
N ASP A 101 15.10 -3.11 5.93
CA ASP A 101 15.71 -4.44 5.95
C ASP A 101 16.15 -4.87 4.53
N PHE A 102 15.41 -4.49 3.49
CA PHE A 102 15.81 -4.73 2.09
C PHE A 102 17.06 -3.92 1.71
N HIS A 103 17.09 -2.63 2.04
CA HIS A 103 18.23 -1.77 1.73
C HIS A 103 19.50 -2.19 2.49
N GLN A 104 19.39 -2.58 3.76
CA GLN A 104 20.52 -3.07 4.55
C GLN A 104 21.08 -4.39 4.02
N LYS A 105 20.21 -5.31 3.58
CA LYS A 105 20.64 -6.56 2.91
C LYS A 105 21.39 -6.29 1.61
N LEU A 106 21.03 -5.24 0.88
CA LEU A 106 21.79 -4.81 -0.31
C LEU A 106 23.17 -4.26 0.06
N THR A 107 23.30 -3.50 1.15
CA THR A 107 24.59 -2.94 1.59
C THR A 107 25.55 -4.00 2.12
N SER A 108 25.04 -5.04 2.78
CA SER A 108 25.84 -6.16 3.31
C SER A 108 26.38 -7.15 2.25
N LYS A 109 25.97 -6.99 0.99
CA LYS A 109 26.36 -7.87 -0.15
C LYS A 109 27.22 -7.17 -1.20
N LEU A 110 27.65 -5.94 -0.92
CA LEU A 110 28.64 -5.17 -1.69
C LEU A 110 29.98 -5.25 -0.98
#